data_AF-A0A2N8T1F2-F1
#
_entry.id   AF-A0A2N8T1F2-F1
#
_cell.length_a   1.000
_cell.length_b   1.000
_cell.length_c   1.000
_cell.angle_alpha   90.00
_cell.angle_beta   90.00
_cell.angle_gamma   90.00
#
_symmetry.space_group_name_H-M   'P 1'
#
loop_
_entity.id
_entity.type
_entity.pdbx_description
1 polymer ?
#
loop_
_entity_poly.entity_id
_entity_poly.type
_entity_poly.pdbx_seq_one_letter_code
_entity_poly.pdbx_strand_id
1 'polypeptide(L)'
;MTQSQYWKELYQLKTHINFIELLLEKYELIDRTIKIILAIAASSSIGAWAIWNDHSWVWASIIAASQVISAINPFLPYKERIKSFSSLLHELEEVMIQAEFKWHAISEGELSDIEINKARFEIRAKKQKSLKKNIGNSTIPANSKYRIKAEESAKEYLETFYA
;
A
#
# COMPACT_ATOMS: atom_id res chain seq x y z
N MET A 1 -16.76 -10.51 26.66
CA MET A 1 -15.36 -9.98 26.69
C MET A 1 -14.56 -10.41 25.46
N THR A 2 -14.73 -11.65 25.01
CA THR A 2 -14.14 -12.25 23.79
C THR A 2 -14.59 -11.56 22.50
N GLN A 3 -15.87 -11.22 22.37
CA GLN A 3 -16.41 -10.46 21.22
C GLN A 3 -15.71 -9.11 21.02
N SER A 4 -15.56 -8.30 22.09
CA SER A 4 -14.87 -7.00 21.98
C SER A 4 -13.38 -7.13 21.67
N GLN A 5 -12.75 -8.24 22.06
CA GLN A 5 -11.37 -8.53 21.67
C GLN A 5 -11.27 -8.94 20.20
N TYR A 6 -12.26 -9.63 19.65
CA TYR A 6 -12.33 -9.94 18.22
C TYR A 6 -12.52 -8.66 17.41
N TRP A 7 -13.45 -7.80 17.83
CA TRP A 7 -13.71 -6.51 17.20
C TRP A 7 -12.45 -5.64 17.10
N LYS A 8 -11.65 -5.60 18.17
CA LYS A 8 -10.36 -4.89 18.17
C LYS A 8 -9.37 -5.47 17.14
N GLU A 9 -9.34 -6.78 16.94
CA GLU A 9 -8.49 -7.39 15.90
C GLU A 9 -8.99 -7.06 14.50
N LEU A 10 -10.31 -7.06 14.28
CA LEU A 10 -10.93 -6.68 13.02
C LEU A 10 -10.60 -5.22 12.67
N TYR A 11 -10.76 -4.31 13.62
CA TYR A 11 -10.37 -2.91 13.48
C TYR A 11 -8.88 -2.73 13.17
N GLN A 12 -8.00 -3.44 13.88
CA GLN A 12 -6.56 -3.40 13.62
C GLN A 12 -6.22 -3.93 12.22
N LEU A 13 -6.90 -4.99 11.77
CA LEU A 13 -6.72 -5.54 10.43
C LEU A 13 -7.12 -4.51 9.36
N LYS A 14 -8.29 -3.90 9.48
CA LYS A 14 -8.75 -2.85 8.55
C LYS A 14 -7.82 -1.64 8.53
N THR A 15 -7.35 -1.21 9.70
CA THR A 15 -6.36 -0.14 9.82
C THR A 15 -5.07 -0.49 9.07
N HIS A 16 -4.57 -1.73 9.20
CA HIS A 16 -3.38 -2.15 8.48
C HIS A 16 -3.59 -2.21 6.96
N ILE A 17 -4.74 -2.68 6.49
CA ILE A 17 -5.12 -2.69 5.07
C ILE A 17 -5.06 -1.27 4.51
N ASN A 18 -5.80 -0.35 5.13
CA ASN A 18 -5.84 1.06 4.72
C ASN A 18 -4.45 1.71 4.75
N PHE A 19 -3.61 1.35 5.73
CA PHE A 19 -2.24 1.85 5.82
C PHE A 19 -1.36 1.38 4.65
N ILE A 20 -1.45 0.09 4.27
CA ILE A 20 -0.72 -0.47 3.13
C ILE A 20 -1.22 0.14 1.82
N GLU A 21 -2.52 0.37 1.69
CA GLU A 21 -3.14 1.02 0.53
C GLU A 21 -2.60 2.45 0.33
N LEU A 22 -2.55 3.27 1.39
CA LEU A 22 -1.97 4.63 1.32
C LEU A 22 -0.47 4.62 0.95
N LEU A 23 0.28 3.60 1.40
CA LEU A 23 1.67 3.43 1.01
C LEU A 23 1.77 3.05 -0.47
N LEU A 24 0.93 2.12 -0.95
CA LEU A 24 0.88 1.71 -2.34
C LEU A 24 0.60 2.90 -3.26
N GLU A 25 -0.44 3.67 -2.96
CA GLU A 25 -0.81 4.89 -3.71
C GLU A 25 0.38 5.87 -3.81
N LYS A 26 1.08 6.11 -2.69
CA LYS A 26 2.27 6.96 -2.67
C LYS A 26 3.35 6.46 -3.62
N TYR A 27 3.67 5.16 -3.59
CA TYR A 27 4.72 4.60 -4.43
C TYR A 27 4.34 4.60 -5.91
N GLU A 28 3.08 4.31 -6.23
CA GLU A 28 2.56 4.41 -7.59
C GLU A 28 2.64 5.83 -8.13
N LEU A 29 2.30 6.84 -7.31
CA LEU A 29 2.40 8.24 -7.71
C LEU A 29 3.85 8.65 -8.00
N ILE A 30 4.81 8.20 -7.18
CA ILE A 30 6.24 8.45 -7.41
C ILE A 30 6.72 7.80 -8.71
N ASP A 31 6.43 6.50 -8.91
CA ASP A 31 6.82 5.77 -10.12
C ASP A 31 6.19 6.38 -11.38
N ARG A 32 4.91 6.75 -11.33
CA ARG A 32 4.22 7.44 -12.43
C ARG A 32 4.83 8.80 -12.72
N THR A 33 5.19 9.58 -11.71
CA THR A 33 5.79 10.91 -11.88
C THR A 33 7.16 10.82 -12.54
N ILE A 34 8.00 9.87 -12.11
CA ILE A 34 9.32 9.62 -12.74
C ILE A 34 9.14 9.28 -14.22
N LYS A 35 8.20 8.38 -14.54
CA LYS A 35 7.91 7.99 -15.93
C LYS A 35 7.42 9.17 -16.78
N ILE A 36 6.54 10.03 -16.24
CA ILE A 36 6.05 11.22 -16.93
C ILE A 36 7.20 12.19 -17.20
N ILE A 37 8.07 12.48 -16.22
CA ILE A 37 9.22 13.37 -16.39
C ILE A 37 10.15 12.83 -17.49
N LEU A 38 10.44 11.52 -17.47
CA LEU A 38 11.28 10.89 -18.50
C LEU A 38 10.64 10.96 -19.89
N ALA A 39 9.32 10.76 -20.00
CA ALA A 39 8.60 10.88 -21.26
C ALA A 39 8.64 12.31 -21.81
N ILE A 40 8.39 13.32 -20.97
CA ILE A 40 8.46 14.73 -21.36
C ILE A 40 9.89 15.10 -21.80
N ALA A 41 10.91 14.67 -21.06
CA ALA A 41 12.30 14.92 -21.42
C ALA A 41 12.67 14.29 -22.77
N ALA A 42 12.21 13.05 -23.02
CA ALA A 42 12.42 12.35 -24.29
C ALA A 42 11.73 13.07 -25.46
N SER A 43 10.46 13.48 -25.30
CA SER A 43 9.72 14.21 -26.34
C SER A 43 10.30 15.61 -26.59
N SER A 44 10.75 16.31 -25.55
CA SER A 44 11.32 17.65 -25.67
C SER A 44 12.66 17.64 -26.38
N SER A 45 13.45 16.57 -26.25
CA SER A 45 14.71 16.38 -27.00
C SER A 45 14.50 16.37 -28.53
N ILE A 46 13.35 15.85 -28.99
CA ILE A 46 13.00 15.80 -30.42
C ILE A 46 12.52 17.18 -30.90
N GLY A 47 11.68 17.87 -30.13
CA GLY A 47 11.19 19.21 -30.47
C GLY A 47 12.27 20.29 -30.41
N ALA A 48 13.30 20.08 -29.59
CA ALA A 48 14.42 21.01 -29.42
C ALA A 48 15.26 21.21 -30.68
N TRP A 49 15.21 20.31 -31.67
CA TRP A 49 15.97 20.45 -32.93
C TRP A 49 15.71 21.78 -33.66
N ALA A 50 14.50 22.34 -33.55
CA ALA A 50 14.15 23.62 -34.17
C ALA A 50 14.72 24.86 -33.44
N ILE A 51 15.08 24.74 -32.15
CA ILE A 51 15.50 25.86 -31.27
C ILE A 51 16.90 25.57 -30.68
N TRP A 52 17.58 24.53 -31.18
CA TRP A 52 18.78 23.97 -30.56
C TRP A 52 19.92 24.98 -30.48
N ASN A 53 20.11 25.79 -31.53
CA ASN A 53 21.25 26.68 -31.65
C ASN A 53 21.25 27.83 -30.61
N ASP A 54 20.09 28.35 -30.21
CA ASP A 54 20.02 29.49 -29.29
C ASP A 54 20.16 29.08 -27.82
N HIS A 55 19.79 27.83 -27.47
CA HIS A 55 19.72 27.37 -26.07
C HIS A 55 20.32 25.97 -25.86
N SER A 56 21.36 25.62 -26.63
CA SER A 56 21.98 24.27 -26.63
C SER A 56 22.36 23.76 -25.23
N TRP A 57 22.82 24.65 -24.34
CA TRP A 57 23.25 24.29 -22.99
C TRP A 57 22.08 23.85 -22.09
N VAL A 58 20.90 24.45 -22.25
CA VAL A 58 19.68 24.07 -21.49
C VAL A 58 19.24 22.68 -21.90
N TRP A 59 19.18 22.43 -23.20
CA TRP A 59 18.78 21.13 -23.75
C TRP A 59 19.77 20.02 -23.40
N ALA A 60 21.08 20.29 -23.49
CA ALA A 60 22.11 19.36 -23.05
C ALA A 60 21.96 19.01 -21.56
N SER A 61 21.61 19.98 -20.72
CA SER A 61 21.39 19.76 -19.28
C SER A 61 20.16 18.89 -19.01
N ILE A 62 19.05 19.14 -19.72
CA ILE A 62 17.82 18.32 -19.62
C ILE A 62 18.10 16.88 -20.05
N ILE A 63 18.82 16.69 -21.17
CA ILE A 63 19.21 15.37 -21.66
C ILE A 63 20.10 14.66 -20.64
N ALA A 64 21.16 15.32 -20.16
CA ALA A 64 22.06 14.74 -19.16
C ALA A 64 21.30 14.32 -17.89
N ALA A 65 20.44 15.18 -17.35
CA ALA A 65 19.61 14.87 -16.19
C ALA A 65 18.68 13.68 -16.45
N SER A 66 18.04 13.62 -17.63
CA SER A 66 17.15 12.51 -18.00
C SER A 66 17.87 11.16 -18.09
N GLN A 67 19.12 11.15 -18.59
CA GLN A 67 19.95 9.94 -18.64
C GLN A 67 20.33 9.46 -17.24
N VAL A 68 20.69 10.38 -16.33
CA VAL A 68 20.98 10.04 -14.93
C VAL A 68 19.75 9.42 -14.25
N ILE A 69 18.57 10.04 -14.39
CA ILE A 69 17.33 9.51 -13.81
C ILE A 69 17.01 8.13 -14.42
N SER A 70 17.16 7.97 -15.73
CA SER A 70 16.91 6.69 -16.43
C SER A 70 17.85 5.59 -15.97
N ALA A 71 19.12 5.92 -15.72
CA ALA A 71 20.12 4.97 -15.23
C ALA A 71 19.86 4.58 -13.77
N ILE A 72 19.37 5.49 -12.93
CA ILE A 72 19.09 5.23 -11.51
C ILE A 72 17.76 4.48 -11.32
N ASN A 73 16.76 4.73 -12.16
CA ASN A 73 15.40 4.22 -11.99
C ASN A 73 15.31 2.68 -11.76
N PRO A 74 16.07 1.82 -12.47
CA PRO A 74 16.06 0.37 -12.22
C PRO A 74 16.57 -0.03 -10.83
N PHE A 75 17.41 0.79 -10.19
CA PHE A 75 17.95 0.54 -8.86
C PHE A 75 17.01 1.03 -7.74
N LEU A 76 15.98 1.80 -8.08
CA LEU A 76 14.99 2.25 -7.10
C LEU A 76 13.99 1.13 -6.81
N PRO A 77 13.77 0.77 -5.52
CA PRO A 77 12.95 -0.38 -5.15
C PRO A 77 11.44 -0.13 -5.30
N TYR A 78 11.00 0.88 -6.07
CA TYR A 78 9.60 1.27 -6.14
C TYR A 78 8.73 0.21 -6.82
N LYS A 79 9.16 -0.30 -7.98
CA LYS A 79 8.39 -1.33 -8.70
C LYS A 79 8.23 -2.62 -7.90
N GLU A 80 9.31 -3.06 -7.25
CA GLU A 80 9.29 -4.24 -6.39
C GLU A 80 8.37 -4.01 -5.17
N ARG A 81 8.49 -2.85 -4.52
CA ARG A 81 7.63 -2.47 -3.39
C ARG A 81 6.15 -2.40 -3.77
N ILE A 82 5.81 -1.80 -4.92
CA ILE A 82 4.43 -1.74 -5.43
C ILE A 82 3.88 -3.14 -5.60
N LYS A 83 4.63 -4.05 -6.24
CA LYS A 83 4.22 -5.44 -6.43
C LYS A 83 4.01 -6.17 -5.09
N SER A 84 4.95 -6.04 -4.16
CA SER A 84 4.86 -6.63 -2.82
C SER A 84 3.68 -6.09 -2.01
N PHE A 85 3.47 -4.77 -2.00
CA PHE A 85 2.36 -4.15 -1.27
C PHE A 85 1.01 -4.47 -1.89
N SER A 86 0.90 -4.48 -3.21
CA SER A 86 -0.33 -4.89 -3.92
C SER A 86 -0.69 -6.34 -3.61
N SER A 87 0.29 -7.26 -3.64
CA SER A 87 0.06 -8.67 -3.31
C SER A 87 -0.30 -8.86 -1.83
N LEU A 88 0.37 -8.13 -0.93
CA LEU A 88 0.02 -8.12 0.49
C LEU A 88 -1.39 -7.60 0.74
N LEU A 89 -1.76 -6.49 0.09
CA LEU A 89 -3.06 -5.85 0.25
C LEU A 89 -4.18 -6.83 -0.12
N HIS A 90 -4.07 -7.48 -1.27
CA HIS A 90 -5.04 -8.47 -1.73
C HIS A 90 -5.21 -9.63 -0.74
N GLU A 91 -4.11 -10.17 -0.22
CA GLU A 91 -4.18 -11.23 0.79
C GLU A 91 -4.80 -10.76 2.11
N LEU A 92 -4.51 -9.52 2.55
CA LEU A 92 -5.10 -8.98 3.78
C LEU A 92 -6.59 -8.68 3.61
N GLU A 93 -7.04 -8.23 2.44
CA GLU A 93 -8.46 -8.06 2.12
C GLU A 93 -9.20 -9.39 2.16
N GLU A 94 -8.61 -10.47 1.63
CA GLU A 94 -9.18 -11.81 1.75
C GLU A 94 -9.35 -12.23 3.23
N VAL A 95 -8.34 -11.94 4.06
CA VAL A 95 -8.41 -12.18 5.51
C VAL A 95 -9.49 -11.32 6.16
N MET A 96 -9.69 -10.08 5.71
CA MET A 96 -10.73 -9.19 6.22
C MET A 96 -12.12 -9.75 5.91
N ILE A 97 -12.39 -10.14 4.68
CA ILE A 97 -13.68 -10.72 4.28
C ILE A 97 -14.00 -11.97 5.14
N GLN A 98 -13.01 -12.84 5.34
CA GLN A 98 -13.17 -14.03 6.18
C GLN A 98 -13.38 -13.67 7.66
N ALA A 99 -12.79 -12.57 8.13
CA ALA A 99 -12.96 -12.09 9.49
C ALA A 99 -14.34 -11.45 9.69
N GLU A 100 -14.84 -10.69 8.73
CA GLU A 100 -16.19 -10.11 8.76
C GLU A 100 -17.27 -11.20 8.73
N PHE A 101 -17.11 -12.21 7.88
CA PHE A 101 -18.01 -13.36 7.87
C PHE A 101 -18.09 -14.03 9.24
N LYS A 102 -16.95 -14.23 9.90
CA LYS A 102 -16.92 -14.79 11.26
C LYS A 102 -17.50 -13.81 12.30
N TRP A 103 -17.30 -12.50 12.13
CA TRP A 103 -17.87 -11.51 13.02
C TRP A 103 -19.40 -11.62 13.08
N HIS A 104 -20.07 -11.85 11.95
CA HIS A 104 -21.53 -12.06 11.92
C HIS A 104 -21.96 -13.22 12.84
N ALA A 105 -21.36 -14.40 12.69
CA ALA A 105 -21.65 -15.55 13.55
C ALA A 105 -21.31 -15.30 15.04
N ILE A 106 -20.26 -14.50 15.31
CA ILE A 106 -19.90 -14.09 16.67
C ILE A 106 -20.97 -13.13 17.24
N SER A 107 -21.49 -12.21 16.45
CA SER A 107 -22.46 -11.20 16.85
C SER A 107 -23.85 -11.80 17.11
N GLU A 108 -24.20 -12.86 16.39
CA GLU A 108 -25.44 -13.64 16.57
C GLU A 108 -25.35 -14.60 17.77
N GLY A 109 -24.17 -14.75 18.38
CA GLY A 109 -23.95 -15.61 19.54
C GLY A 109 -23.83 -17.09 19.19
N GLU A 110 -23.61 -17.43 17.92
CA GLU A 110 -23.48 -18.82 17.46
C GLU A 110 -22.15 -19.46 17.86
N LEU A 111 -21.14 -18.65 18.20
CA LEU A 111 -19.78 -19.11 18.51
C LEU A 111 -19.46 -19.01 20.00
N SER A 112 -18.85 -20.07 20.52
CA SER A 112 -18.33 -20.12 21.88
C SER A 112 -17.09 -19.25 22.06
N ASP A 113 -16.76 -18.93 23.32
CA ASP A 113 -15.56 -18.15 23.66
C ASP A 113 -14.24 -18.79 23.17
N ILE A 114 -14.19 -20.11 23.10
CA ILE A 114 -13.04 -20.86 22.59
C ILE A 114 -12.91 -20.66 21.07
N GLU A 115 -14.02 -20.73 20.35
CA GLU A 115 -14.06 -20.55 18.89
C GLU A 115 -13.75 -19.11 18.50
N ILE A 116 -14.25 -18.13 19.25
CA ILE A 116 -13.91 -16.71 19.08
C ILE A 116 -12.39 -16.51 19.22
N ASN A 117 -11.78 -17.07 20.25
CA ASN A 117 -10.33 -16.97 20.43
C ASN A 117 -9.55 -17.66 19.31
N LYS A 118 -10.00 -18.84 18.86
CA LYS A 118 -9.39 -19.52 17.71
C LYS A 118 -9.47 -18.65 16.46
N ALA A 119 -10.61 -18.03 16.19
CA ALA A 119 -10.80 -17.14 15.05
C ALA A 119 -9.87 -15.91 15.12
N ARG A 120 -9.61 -15.36 16.32
CA ARG A 120 -8.62 -14.27 16.51
C ARG A 120 -7.20 -14.72 16.18
N PHE A 121 -6.81 -15.91 16.66
CA PHE A 121 -5.49 -16.46 16.35
C PHE A 121 -5.32 -16.75 14.87
N GLU A 122 -6.38 -17.19 14.17
CA GLU A 122 -6.35 -17.38 12.73
C GLU A 122 -6.12 -16.07 11.97
N ILE A 123 -6.77 -14.97 12.34
CA ILE A 123 -6.50 -13.64 11.75
C ILE A 123 -5.03 -13.27 11.92
N ARG A 124 -4.50 -13.40 13.13
CA ARG A 124 -3.10 -13.07 13.43
C ARG A 124 -2.12 -13.95 12.65
N ALA A 125 -2.39 -15.25 12.58
CA ALA A 125 -1.57 -16.21 11.86
C ALA A 125 -1.57 -15.95 10.35
N LYS A 126 -2.75 -15.70 9.75
CA LYS A 126 -2.87 -15.37 8.33
C LYS A 126 -2.18 -14.06 8.00
N LYS A 127 -2.43 -13.00 8.80
CA LYS A 127 -1.74 -11.71 8.67
C LYS A 127 -0.22 -11.86 8.71
N GLN A 128 0.31 -12.60 9.69
CA GLN A 128 1.76 -12.82 9.81
C GLN A 128 2.33 -13.61 8.63
N LYS A 129 1.59 -14.63 8.15
CA LYS A 129 1.97 -15.42 6.98
C LYS A 129 2.04 -14.55 5.72
N SER A 130 1.03 -13.71 5.48
CA SER A 130 0.98 -12.79 4.35
C SER A 130 2.09 -11.75 4.39
N LEU A 131 2.36 -11.19 5.58
CA LEU A 131 3.48 -10.28 5.79
C LEU A 131 4.83 -10.94 5.46
N LYS A 132 5.09 -12.13 6.03
CA LYS A 132 6.35 -12.85 5.79
C LYS A 132 6.52 -13.24 4.33
N LYS A 133 5.44 -13.62 3.65
CA LYS A 133 5.44 -14.02 2.23
C LYS A 133 5.76 -12.84 1.31
N ASN A 134 5.11 -11.69 1.51
CA ASN A 134 5.14 -10.59 0.55
C ASN A 134 6.21 -9.52 0.85
N ILE A 135 6.53 -9.32 2.13
CA ILE A 135 7.51 -8.32 2.59
C ILE A 135 8.87 -8.97 2.88
N GLY A 136 8.89 -10.24 3.29
CA GLY A 136 10.14 -10.98 3.54
C GLY A 136 11.03 -10.28 4.58
N ASN A 137 12.27 -9.93 4.18
CA ASN A 137 13.25 -9.20 4.99
C ASN A 137 13.17 -7.67 4.82
N SER A 138 12.27 -7.17 3.98
CA SER A 138 12.09 -5.74 3.76
C SER A 138 11.33 -5.11 4.93
N THR A 139 11.46 -3.80 5.12
CA THR A 139 10.76 -3.07 6.18
C THR A 139 9.62 -2.26 5.60
N ILE A 140 8.50 -2.25 6.32
CA ILE A 140 7.40 -1.33 6.04
C ILE A 140 7.81 0.04 6.60
N PRO A 141 7.82 1.10 5.77
CA PRO A 141 8.21 2.43 6.24
C PRO A 141 7.24 2.94 7.31
N ALA A 142 7.76 3.48 8.41
CA ALA A 142 6.94 4.15 9.40
C ALA A 142 6.45 5.50 8.84
N ASN A 143 5.13 5.75 8.86
CA ASN A 143 4.54 7.03 8.52
C ASN A 143 3.37 7.34 9.47
N SER A 144 3.58 8.26 10.41
CA SER A 144 2.56 8.62 11.41
C SER A 144 1.30 9.22 10.79
N LYS A 145 1.44 10.03 9.73
CA LYS A 145 0.31 10.65 9.03
C LYS A 145 -0.58 9.60 8.39
N TYR A 146 0.02 8.62 7.72
CA TYR A 146 -0.75 7.54 7.08
C TYR A 146 -1.37 6.61 8.10
N ARG A 147 -0.72 6.39 9.25
CA ARG A 147 -1.33 5.62 10.34
C ARG A 147 -2.59 6.30 10.86
N ILE A 148 -2.53 7.60 11.14
CA ILE A 148 -3.70 8.36 11.61
C ILE A 148 -4.82 8.33 10.57
N LYS A 149 -4.51 8.61 9.29
CA LYS A 149 -5.49 8.56 8.21
C LYS A 149 -6.11 7.16 8.06
N ALA A 150 -5.30 6.11 8.18
CA ALA A 150 -5.78 4.73 8.10
C ALA A 150 -6.71 4.35 9.26
N GLU A 151 -6.41 4.81 10.47
CA GLU A 151 -7.26 4.65 11.67
C GLU A 151 -8.60 5.37 11.48
N GLU A 152 -8.59 6.62 11.00
CA GLU A 152 -9.80 7.39 10.70
C GLU A 152 -10.67 6.68 9.66
N SER A 153 -10.10 6.27 8.53
CA SER A 153 -10.84 5.52 7.49
C SER A 153 -11.33 4.15 7.96
N ALA A 154 -10.60 3.48 8.86
CA ALA A 154 -11.05 2.20 9.43
C ALA A 154 -12.22 2.40 10.40
N LYS A 155 -12.18 3.48 11.18
CA LYS A 155 -13.27 3.87 12.08
C LYS A 155 -14.54 4.21 11.29
N GLU A 156 -14.42 5.08 10.30
CA GLU A 156 -15.54 5.47 9.42
C GLU A 156 -16.19 4.26 8.74
N TYR A 157 -15.36 3.33 8.25
CA TYR A 157 -15.84 2.07 7.66
C TYR A 157 -16.68 1.27 8.67
N LEU A 158 -16.13 0.98 9.85
CA LEU A 158 -16.84 0.17 10.83
C LEU A 158 -18.11 0.86 11.37
N GLU A 159 -18.09 2.19 11.53
CA GLU A 159 -19.27 2.97 11.90
C GLU A 159 -20.34 2.94 10.80
N THR A 160 -19.96 2.94 9.52
CA THR A 160 -20.92 2.91 8.42
C THR A 160 -21.62 1.55 8.27
N PHE A 161 -20.88 0.46 8.46
CA PHE A 161 -21.38 -0.90 8.18
C PHE A 161 -21.90 -1.64 9.41
N TYR A 162 -21.56 -1.21 10.62
CA TYR A 162 -21.88 -1.95 11.85
C TYR A 162 -22.35 -1.08 13.03
N ALA A 163 -22.58 0.23 12.84
CA ALA A 163 -23.31 1.06 13.82
C ALA A 163 -24.83 0.92 13.63
#